data_AF-Q1YLW7-F1
#
_entry.id   AF-Q1YLW7-F1
#
_cell.length_a   1.000
_cell.length_b   1.000
_cell.length_c   1.000
_cell.angle_alpha   90.00
_cell.angle_beta   90.00
_cell.angle_gamma   90.00
#
_symmetry.space_group_name_H-M   'P 1'
#
loop_
_entity.id
_entity.type
_entity.pdbx_description
1 polymer ?
#
loop_
_entity_poly.entity_id
_entity_poly.type
_entity_poly.pdbx_seq_one_letter_code
_entity_poly.pdbx_strand_id
1 'polypeptide(L)'
;MYIAMNRFRVLAGAEQEFEALWLNRESRLQDVPGFVEFHMLKGSASEGHTLYASHTVWRDHGAFEAWTRSEAFRAAHGKAGGTRPLYDGHPQFEGFDVIQTIGREDGA
;
A
#
# COMPACT_ATOMS: atom_id res chain seq x y z
N MET A 1 14.57 0.58 -8.91
CA MET A 1 13.28 0.84 -8.24
C MET A 1 12.72 -0.45 -7.73
N TYR A 2 12.01 -0.40 -6.61
CA TYR A 2 11.33 -1.54 -6.02
C TYR A 2 9.88 -1.16 -5.72
N ILE A 3 8.94 -2.03 -6.08
CA ILE A 3 7.51 -1.82 -5.84
C ILE A 3 7.06 -2.81 -4.78
N ALA A 4 6.50 -2.28 -3.69
CA ALA A 4 5.93 -3.05 -2.60
C ALA A 4 4.40 -2.90 -2.61
N MET A 5 3.70 -4.02 -2.72
CA MET A 5 2.24 -4.06 -2.76
C MET A 5 1.68 -4.94 -1.67
N ASN A 6 0.53 -4.55 -1.13
CA ASN A 6 -0.30 -5.41 -0.30
C ASN A 6 -1.67 -5.48 -0.94
N ARG A 7 -2.14 -6.68 -1.26
CA ARG A 7 -3.49 -6.93 -1.77
C ARG A 7 -4.45 -7.21 -0.63
N PHE A 8 -5.60 -6.53 -0.65
CA PHE A 8 -6.66 -6.65 0.33
C PHE A 8 -7.93 -7.14 -0.38
N ARG A 9 -8.59 -8.15 0.19
CA ARG A 9 -9.93 -8.58 -0.25
C ARG A 9 -10.96 -7.94 0.68
N VAL A 10 -11.29 -6.68 0.43
CA VAL A 10 -12.19 -5.90 1.29
C VAL A 10 -13.60 -6.45 1.19
N LEU A 11 -14.21 -6.76 2.33
CA LEU A 11 -15.55 -7.38 2.36
C LEU A 11 -16.58 -6.43 1.72
N ALA A 12 -17.56 -7.01 1.02
CA ALA A 12 -18.63 -6.23 0.43
C ALA A 12 -19.37 -5.38 1.50
N GLY A 13 -19.51 -4.09 1.25
CA GLY A 13 -20.10 -3.13 2.19
C GLY A 13 -19.12 -2.50 3.19
N ALA A 14 -17.88 -2.99 3.26
CA ALA A 14 -16.83 -2.44 4.13
C ALA A 14 -15.90 -1.45 3.41
N GLU A 15 -16.12 -1.17 2.13
CA GLU A 15 -15.24 -0.36 1.28
C GLU A 15 -15.04 1.05 1.82
N GLN A 16 -16.11 1.74 2.20
CA GLN A 16 -16.00 3.12 2.71
C GLN A 16 -15.26 3.18 4.04
N GLU A 17 -15.48 2.20 4.93
CA GLU A 17 -14.78 2.11 6.22
C GLU A 17 -13.29 1.82 6.00
N PHE A 18 -12.96 0.94 5.03
CA PHE A 18 -11.59 0.67 4.62
C PHE A 18 -10.92 1.91 4.01
N GLU A 19 -11.57 2.58 3.06
CA GLU A 19 -11.07 3.81 2.44
C GLU A 19 -10.83 4.90 3.49
N ALA A 20 -11.76 5.10 4.42
CA ALA A 20 -11.61 6.06 5.51
C ALA A 20 -10.40 5.73 6.41
N LEU A 21 -10.15 4.45 6.68
CA LEU A 21 -8.97 4.02 7.45
C LEU A 21 -7.66 4.38 6.75
N TRP A 22 -7.61 4.35 5.42
CA TRP A 22 -6.41 4.73 4.66
C TRP A 22 -6.27 6.24 4.48
N LEU A 23 -7.37 6.94 4.17
CA LEU A 23 -7.37 8.37 3.90
C LEU A 23 -7.15 9.21 5.17
N ASN A 24 -7.58 8.72 6.34
CA ASN A 24 -7.42 9.44 7.61
C ASN A 24 -6.13 9.09 8.37
N ARG A 25 -5.28 8.21 7.82
CA ARG A 25 -3.98 7.91 8.43
C ARG A 25 -3.02 9.05 8.20
N GLU A 26 -2.41 9.54 9.27
CA GLU A 26 -1.23 10.37 9.18
C GLU A 26 -0.07 9.52 8.65
N SER A 27 0.27 9.70 7.37
CA SER A 27 1.38 9.02 6.74
C SER A 27 2.68 9.80 6.92
N ARG A 28 3.72 9.12 7.39
CA ARG A 28 5.09 9.66 7.45
C ARG A 28 5.99 9.09 6.35
N LEU A 29 5.40 8.46 5.32
CA LEU A 29 6.16 7.84 4.23
C LEU A 29 7.04 8.85 3.50
N GLN A 30 6.56 10.09 3.33
CA GLN A 30 7.29 11.19 2.71
C GLN A 30 8.63 11.52 3.40
N ASP A 31 8.75 11.21 4.70
CA ASP A 31 9.96 11.46 5.48
C ASP A 31 10.94 10.29 5.42
N VAL A 32 10.56 9.15 4.81
CA VAL A 32 11.37 7.95 4.77
C VAL A 32 12.37 8.03 3.61
N PRO A 33 13.69 7.90 3.87
CA PRO A 33 14.69 7.93 2.81
C PRO A 33 14.45 6.86 1.73
N GLY A 34 14.36 7.31 0.48
CA GLY A 34 14.17 6.44 -0.68
C GLY A 34 12.72 6.07 -0.98
N PHE A 35 11.74 6.58 -0.21
CA PHE A 35 10.34 6.60 -0.64
C PHE A 35 10.19 7.48 -1.89
N VAL A 36 9.39 7.03 -2.85
CA VAL A 36 9.13 7.77 -4.10
C VAL A 36 7.67 8.20 -4.15
N GLU A 37 6.75 7.24 -4.04
CA GLU A 37 5.31 7.49 -4.08
C GLU A 37 4.50 6.36 -3.45
N PHE A 38 3.25 6.67 -3.09
CA PHE A 38 2.29 5.72 -2.57
C PHE A 38 0.94 5.94 -3.24
N HIS A 39 0.31 4.85 -3.67
CA HIS A 39 -1.07 4.85 -4.14
C HIS A 39 -1.87 3.79 -3.37
N MET A 40 -3.11 4.14 -3.00
CA MET A 40 -4.11 3.16 -2.60
C MET A 40 -5.05 2.94 -3.78
N LEU A 41 -5.07 1.71 -4.29
CA LEU A 41 -5.76 1.33 -5.51
C LEU A 41 -7.04 0.57 -5.17
N LYS A 42 -8.12 0.88 -5.89
CA LYS A 42 -9.36 0.12 -5.89
C LYS A 42 -9.47 -0.67 -7.20
N GLY A 43 -9.62 -1.98 -7.07
CA GLY A 43 -9.76 -2.91 -8.18
C GLY A 43 -11.22 -3.31 -8.43
N SER A 44 -11.39 -4.42 -9.14
CA SER A 44 -12.69 -5.01 -9.44
C SER A 44 -13.38 -5.56 -8.18
N ALA A 45 -14.70 -5.47 -8.17
CA ALA A 45 -15.55 -6.23 -7.23
C ALA A 45 -15.79 -7.65 -7.77
N SER A 46 -15.89 -8.61 -6.86
CA SER A 46 -16.24 -10.02 -7.14
C SER A 46 -17.13 -10.55 -6.01
N GLU A 47 -17.63 -11.79 -6.11
CA GLU A 47 -18.56 -12.31 -5.10
C GLU A 47 -17.95 -12.28 -3.68
N GLY A 48 -18.55 -11.44 -2.83
CA GLY A 48 -18.20 -11.28 -1.42
C GLY A 48 -17.11 -10.25 -1.10
N HIS A 49 -16.38 -9.71 -2.09
CA HIS A 49 -15.31 -8.74 -1.83
C HIS A 49 -14.94 -7.82 -3.00
N THR A 50 -14.40 -6.67 -2.67
CA THR A 50 -13.74 -5.73 -3.59
C THR A 50 -12.23 -5.80 -3.41
N LEU A 51 -11.48 -5.91 -4.51
CA LEU A 51 -10.02 -5.91 -4.46
C LEU A 51 -9.51 -4.49 -4.18
N TYR A 52 -8.56 -4.37 -3.26
CA TYR A 52 -7.74 -3.17 -3.08
C TYR A 52 -6.27 -3.55 -3.08
N ALA A 53 -5.41 -2.60 -3.42
CA ALA A 53 -3.96 -2.78 -3.30
C ALA A 53 -3.26 -1.50 -2.86
N SER A 54 -2.32 -1.60 -1.92
CA SER A 54 -1.31 -0.55 -1.79
C SER A 54 -0.28 -0.68 -2.91
N HIS A 55 0.23 0.44 -3.40
CA HIS A 55 1.31 0.47 -4.38
C HIS A 55 2.33 1.52 -3.95
N THR A 56 3.39 1.04 -3.29
CA THR A 56 4.47 1.89 -2.79
C THR A 56 5.69 1.73 -3.67
N VAL A 57 6.18 2.82 -4.23
CA VAL A 57 7.40 2.84 -5.03
C VAL A 57 8.57 3.31 -4.19
N TRP A 58 9.67 2.58 -4.28
CA TRP A 58 10.93 2.86 -3.63
C TRP A 58 12.03 3.03 -4.67
N ARG A 59 13.01 3.88 -4.34
CA ARG A 59 14.20 4.11 -5.17
C ARG A 59 14.91 2.79 -5.50
N ASP A 60 15.02 1.92 -4.51
CA ASP A 60 15.70 0.63 -4.58
C ASP A 60 15.17 -0.33 -3.51
N HIS A 61 15.52 -1.62 -3.62
CA HIS A 61 15.09 -2.64 -2.67
C HIS A 61 15.66 -2.40 -1.25
N GLY A 62 16.90 -1.90 -1.14
CA GLY A 62 17.53 -1.60 0.15
C GLY A 62 16.79 -0.52 0.94
N ALA A 63 16.22 0.49 0.27
CA ALA A 63 15.39 1.52 0.88
C ALA A 63 14.10 0.93 1.47
N PHE A 64 13.43 0.03 0.73
CA PHE A 64 12.28 -0.71 1.24
C PHE A 64 12.66 -1.56 2.47
N GLU A 65 13.73 -2.34 2.40
CA GLU A 65 14.19 -3.17 3.51
C GLU A 65 14.58 -2.35 4.74
N ALA A 66 15.21 -1.19 4.55
CA ALA A 66 15.52 -0.28 5.64
C ALA A 66 14.24 0.27 6.28
N TRP A 67 13.24 0.60 5.47
CA TRP A 67 11.93 1.02 5.96
C TRP A 67 11.25 -0.08 6.79
N THR A 68 11.20 -1.34 6.33
CA THR A 68 10.53 -2.42 7.08
C THR A 68 11.11 -2.66 8.48
N ARG A 69 12.37 -2.25 8.70
CA ARG A 69 13.06 -2.32 10.01
C ARG A 69 12.91 -1.05 10.87
N SER A 70 12.33 0.02 10.33
CA SER A 70 12.25 1.33 10.97
C SER A 70 11.10 1.46 11.97
N GLU A 71 11.17 2.48 12.83
CA GLU A 71 10.03 2.87 13.68
C GLU A 71 8.84 3.39 12.88
N ALA A 72 9.08 4.03 11.74
CA ALA A 72 8.02 4.50 10.85
C ALA A 72 7.15 3.33 10.35
N PHE A 73 7.77 2.19 10.01
CA PHE A 73 7.04 0.98 9.65
C PHE A 73 6.21 0.44 10.81
N ARG A 74 6.79 0.38 12.02
CA ARG A 74 6.07 -0.05 13.22
C ARG A 74 4.90 0.87 13.53
N ALA A 75 5.05 2.18 13.38
CA ALA A 75 3.97 3.14 13.59
C ALA A 75 2.83 2.97 12.57
N ALA A 76 3.16 2.73 11.30
CA ALA A 76 2.19 2.52 10.23
C ALA A 76 1.41 1.19 10.36
N HIS A 77 2.03 0.16 10.93
CA HIS A 77 1.44 -1.19 11.04
C HIS A 77 1.02 -1.57 12.47
N GLY A 78 1.36 -0.77 13.48
CA GLY A 78 1.09 -1.03 14.89
C GLY A 78 -0.33 -0.69 15.35
N LYS A 79 -1.19 -0.16 14.48
CA LYS A 79 -2.58 0.24 14.80
C LYS A 79 -3.64 -0.51 13.96
N ALA A 80 -3.51 -1.83 13.85
CA ALA A 80 -4.60 -2.67 13.34
C ALA A 80 -5.57 -2.99 14.48
N GLY A 81 -6.49 -2.06 14.79
CA GLY A 81 -7.46 -2.21 15.87
C GLY A 81 -8.80 -1.62 15.51
N GLY A 82 -9.60 -2.37 14.75
CA GLY A 82 -11.03 -2.15 14.56
C GLY A 82 -11.80 -3.32 15.18
N THR A 83 -13.06 -3.10 15.58
CA THR A 83 -13.89 -4.13 16.24
C THR A 83 -14.38 -5.23 15.27
N ARG A 84 -14.34 -4.99 13.96
CA ARG A 84 -14.79 -5.92 12.91
C ARG A 84 -13.73 -6.04 11.80
N PRO A 85 -13.51 -7.23 11.22
CA PRO A 85 -12.65 -7.38 10.05
C PRO A 85 -13.21 -6.61 8.86
N LEU A 86 -12.38 -5.81 8.21
CA LEU A 86 -12.73 -5.06 6.99
C LEU A 86 -12.42 -5.84 5.70
N TYR A 87 -11.58 -6.87 5.79
CA TYR A 87 -11.14 -7.67 4.66
C TYR A 87 -10.98 -9.14 5.05
N ASP A 88 -11.13 -10.02 4.06
CA ASP A 88 -11.04 -11.46 4.22
C ASP A 88 -9.59 -11.96 4.28
N GLY A 89 -9.21 -12.45 5.46
CA GLY A 89 -7.88 -12.97 5.75
C GLY A 89 -6.85 -11.86 6.00
N HIS A 90 -5.58 -12.16 5.70
CA HIS A 90 -4.49 -11.20 5.81
C HIS A 90 -4.19 -10.54 4.46
N PRO A 91 -3.66 -9.31 4.47
CA PRO A 91 -3.13 -8.70 3.25
C PRO A 91 -2.04 -9.59 2.65
N GLN A 92 -2.04 -9.75 1.34
CA GLN A 92 -1.02 -10.53 0.62
C GLN A 92 0.06 -9.59 0.11
N PHE A 93 1.27 -9.73 0.62
CA PHE A 93 2.41 -8.94 0.19
C PHE A 93 2.96 -9.45 -1.15
N GLU A 94 3.24 -8.53 -2.07
CA GLU A 94 3.88 -8.78 -3.36
C GLU A 94 4.97 -7.73 -3.59
N GLY A 95 6.18 -8.17 -3.93
CA GLY A 95 7.36 -7.31 -4.11
C GLY A 95 7.98 -7.50 -5.48
N PHE A 96 8.36 -6.41 -6.14
CA PHE A 96 8.83 -6.42 -7.53
C PHE A 96 10.05 -5.54 -7.74
N ASP A 97 11.08 -6.09 -8.38
CA ASP A 97 12.14 -5.32 -9.01
C ASP A 97 11.66 -4.80 -10.37
N VAL A 98 11.75 -3.49 -10.59
CA VAL A 98 11.31 -2.87 -11.84
C VAL A 98 12.36 -3.13 -12.93
N ILE A 99 11.99 -3.89 -13.96
CA ILE A 99 12.87 -4.21 -15.10
C ILE A 99 12.79 -3.18 -16.24
N GLN A 100 11.71 -2.40 -16.31
CA GLN A 100 11.49 -1.38 -17.33
C GLN A 100 10.55 -0.31 -16.80
N THR A 101 10.91 0.95 -17.04
CA THR A 101 10.04 2.12 -16.80
C THR A 101 9.96 2.91 -18.10
N ILE A 102 8.76 3.14 -18.60
CA ILE A 102 8.50 4.03 -19.75
C ILE A 102 7.64 5.17 -19.23
N GLY A 103 8.23 6.35 -19.09
CA GLY A 103 7.51 7.57 -18.75
C GLY A 103 6.94 8.24 -19.99
N ARG A 104 5.94 9.11 -19.80
CA ARG A 104 5.61 10.10 -20.83
C ARG A 104 6.78 11.09 -20.88
N GLU A 105 7.41 11.24 -22.04
CA GLU A 105 8.21 12.43 -22.30
C GLU A 105 7.21 13.58 -22.39
N ASP A 106 7.16 14.43 -21.36
CA ASP A 106 6.48 15.70 -21.45
C ASP A 106 7.29 16.59 -22.40
N GLY A 107 7.06 16.40 -23.70
CA GLY A 107 7.69 17.14 -24.78
C GLY A 107 6.97 18.45 -25.04
N ALA A 108 7.49 19.54 -24.45
CA ALA A 108 7.79 20.86 -25.05
C ALA A 108 7.93 21.92 -23.94
#